data_AF-A0A9P1BML2-F1
#
_entry.id   AF-A0A9P1BML2-F1
#
_cell.length_a   1.000
_cell.length_b   1.000
_cell.length_c   1.000
_cell.angle_alpha   90.00
_cell.angle_beta   90.00
_cell.angle_gamma   90.00
#
_symmetry.space_group_name_H-M   'P 1'
#
loop_
_entity.id
_entity.type
_entity.pdbx_description
1 polymer ?
#
loop_
_entity_poly.entity_id
_entity_poly.type
_entity_poly.pdbx_seq_one_letter_code
_entity_poly.pdbx_strand_id
1 'polypeptide(L)'
;MRSQRTHPRHINDRFFFLTQCLDALCLSQKWQRIREFCASLPTGRQKYVGNVVEEMRIDARHSCLILFAYLTAAEPRLRGSDPGDPFVSDNNSAEPAELFTTFRPTTFTRTTTMSFTSTTTSNFTITTSTYTSITATRTTSTTTSTKDTRSIWSDDIMFQESSAPLFTFYMYRAVSDKVYPPMNVNAANLPGVLWYLHNEVVERTPRKFGITKIIRLKVQTRAPQTLWEKGMNFGVRFAFDKGQATGPFECGRDKYGPKLCQGPFNSSFDVGMHNGSVVGAFEWDTYGYFVGCNKLGHFPFPNYKIYYPGAVWWSLPGPCPSKNYTQWTDWCKEREPGGYCDQTPTGQGNCTWTYEDAGEITIDELSGIRNYTEFVESGRKEYMRGPDRGKGWTWWDSKRDELANEWRIMLAQELFAKKYPDSTPESELPEPECDFKQTKFYEDKGYYSVECRTAVRGDPCYNDVMWAMKTGIKQHPEWYRGLSPDASFEEFQAYLYRTSPVGHSCPPPC
;
A
#
# COMPACT_ATOMS: atom_id res chain seq x y z
N MET A 1 36.68 34.15 -59.45
CA MET A 1 35.62 33.13 -59.56
C MET A 1 35.79 32.09 -58.44
N ARG A 2 34.68 31.73 -57.76
CA ARG A 2 34.41 30.58 -56.86
C ARG A 2 35.53 29.82 -56.11
N SER A 3 35.56 29.98 -54.78
CA SER A 3 35.25 28.99 -53.71
C SER A 3 35.39 27.47 -54.00
N GLN A 4 36.21 26.72 -53.21
CA GLN A 4 35.83 25.90 -52.02
C GLN A 4 36.95 24.91 -51.55
N ARG A 5 37.09 24.76 -50.20
CA ARG A 5 37.41 23.53 -49.38
C ARG A 5 38.79 22.83 -49.56
N THR A 6 39.48 22.22 -48.57
CA THR A 6 39.16 21.63 -47.23
C THR A 6 40.41 21.22 -46.41
N HIS A 7 40.29 21.19 -45.06
CA HIS A 7 40.96 20.38 -43.99
C HIS A 7 42.44 20.63 -43.57
N PRO A 8 42.93 20.31 -42.31
CA PRO A 8 42.49 19.27 -41.34
C PRO A 8 42.55 19.53 -39.78
N ARG A 9 42.04 18.53 -39.02
CA ARG A 9 42.12 18.02 -37.61
C ARG A 9 42.83 18.75 -36.43
N HIS A 10 42.13 18.86 -35.27
CA HIS A 10 42.32 18.20 -33.93
C HIS A 10 41.63 19.05 -32.81
N ILE A 11 40.63 18.51 -32.10
CA ILE A 11 40.59 18.05 -30.67
C ILE A 11 40.84 19.17 -29.63
N ASN A 12 39.90 19.28 -28.68
CA ASN A 12 39.75 20.23 -27.55
C ASN A 12 39.15 21.60 -27.89
N ASP A 13 37.81 21.70 -27.92
CA ASP A 13 36.99 22.90 -27.60
C ASP A 13 35.49 22.70 -27.94
N ARG A 14 34.91 21.54 -27.60
CA ARG A 14 33.49 21.23 -27.89
C ARG A 14 32.65 20.87 -26.66
N PHE A 15 33.06 21.31 -25.48
CA PHE A 15 32.23 21.22 -24.27
C PHE A 15 31.83 22.56 -23.66
N PHE A 16 32.31 23.69 -24.21
CA PHE A 16 32.02 25.02 -23.66
C PHE A 16 31.05 25.88 -24.48
N PHE A 17 30.63 25.42 -25.67
CA PHE A 17 29.70 26.16 -26.54
C PHE A 17 28.30 25.57 -26.66
N LEU A 18 28.05 24.36 -26.11
CA LEU A 18 26.70 23.77 -26.13
C LEU A 18 25.79 24.31 -25.01
N THR A 19 26.34 24.97 -24.00
CA THR A 19 25.59 25.55 -22.89
C THR A 19 25.04 26.94 -23.20
N GLN A 20 25.65 27.72 -24.09
CA GLN A 20 25.18 29.07 -24.41
C GLN A 20 24.11 29.14 -25.53
N CYS A 21 23.94 28.10 -26.35
CA CYS A 21 22.84 28.04 -27.32
C CYS A 21 21.50 27.59 -26.71
N LEU A 22 21.52 26.86 -25.58
CA LEU A 22 20.31 26.38 -24.93
C LEU A 22 19.57 27.48 -24.15
N ASP A 23 20.26 28.54 -23.74
CA ASP A 23 19.63 29.69 -23.07
C ASP A 23 18.94 30.64 -24.09
N ALA A 24 19.46 30.75 -25.31
CA ALA A 24 18.91 31.66 -26.32
C ALA A 24 17.63 31.13 -27.01
N LEU A 25 17.40 29.81 -27.02
CA LEU A 25 16.20 29.20 -27.61
C LEU A 25 14.96 29.26 -26.70
N CYS A 26 15.11 29.71 -25.46
CA CYS A 26 14.00 29.79 -24.50
C CYS A 26 13.16 31.08 -24.63
N LEU A 27 13.57 32.06 -25.45
CA LEU A 27 12.99 33.42 -25.35
C LEU A 27 12.25 34.03 -26.56
N SER A 28 12.18 33.46 -27.77
CA SER A 28 11.72 34.29 -28.92
C SER A 28 10.54 33.84 -29.79
N GLN A 29 9.97 32.63 -29.68
CA GLN A 29 8.78 32.26 -30.47
C GLN A 29 7.68 31.49 -29.72
N LYS A 30 8.00 30.82 -28.60
CA LYS A 30 7.00 30.07 -27.80
C LYS A 30 6.15 30.97 -26.88
N TRP A 31 6.70 32.08 -26.39
CA TRP A 31 6.01 33.01 -25.51
C TRP A 31 4.80 33.72 -26.14
N GLN A 32 4.84 33.97 -27.46
CA GLN A 32 3.74 34.62 -28.18
C GLN A 32 2.51 33.70 -28.29
N ARG A 33 2.73 32.41 -28.55
CA ARG A 33 1.67 31.39 -28.62
C ARG A 33 1.05 31.07 -27.26
N ILE A 34 1.83 31.13 -26.18
CA ILE A 34 1.33 30.97 -24.81
C ILE A 34 0.39 32.14 -24.45
N ARG A 35 0.73 33.38 -24.83
CA ARG A 35 -0.18 34.52 -24.64
C ARG A 35 -1.48 34.38 -25.43
N GLU A 36 -1.40 33.95 -26.69
CA GLU A 36 -2.58 33.72 -27.53
C GLU A 36 -3.49 32.61 -26.97
N PHE A 37 -2.91 31.54 -26.43
CA PHE A 37 -3.66 30.46 -25.78
C PHE A 37 -4.30 30.91 -24.45
N CYS A 38 -3.56 31.62 -23.58
CA CYS A 38 -4.11 32.19 -22.35
C CYS A 38 -5.23 33.22 -22.63
N ALA A 39 -5.13 33.96 -23.74
CA ALA A 39 -6.18 34.87 -24.21
C ALA A 39 -7.42 34.14 -24.75
N SER A 40 -7.31 32.87 -25.16
CA SER A 40 -8.40 32.04 -25.67
C SER A 40 -9.19 31.25 -24.61
N LEU A 41 -8.73 31.24 -23.35
CA LEU A 41 -9.39 30.53 -22.25
C LEU A 41 -10.65 31.29 -21.76
N PRO A 42 -11.74 30.59 -21.35
CA PRO A 42 -12.90 31.24 -20.73
C PRO A 42 -12.52 32.03 -19.47
N THR A 43 -13.18 33.15 -19.22
CA THR A 43 -12.87 34.18 -18.21
C THR A 43 -12.63 33.65 -16.77
N GLY A 44 -13.19 32.50 -16.40
CA GLY A 44 -12.94 31.87 -15.10
C GLY A 44 -11.55 31.22 -14.94
N ARG A 45 -10.91 30.78 -16.02
CA ARG A 45 -9.57 30.13 -15.99
C ARG A 45 -8.42 31.12 -16.11
N GLN A 46 -8.65 32.32 -16.67
CA GLN A 46 -7.64 33.37 -16.72
C GLN A 46 -7.21 33.85 -15.32
N LYS A 47 -8.13 33.82 -14.35
CA LYS A 47 -7.90 34.27 -12.97
C LYS A 47 -6.97 33.34 -12.16
N TYR A 48 -6.96 32.04 -12.48
CA TYR A 48 -6.10 31.07 -11.80
C TYR A 48 -4.70 31.01 -12.39
N VAL A 49 -4.55 31.22 -13.71
CA VAL A 49 -3.23 31.24 -14.36
C VAL A 49 -2.49 32.56 -14.10
N GLY A 50 -3.21 33.69 -14.01
CA GLY A 50 -2.61 35.00 -13.72
C GLY A 50 -1.83 35.04 -12.40
N ASN A 51 -2.39 34.44 -11.34
CA ASN A 51 -1.74 34.39 -10.03
C ASN A 51 -0.53 33.43 -9.99
N VAL A 52 -0.58 32.34 -10.76
CA VAL A 52 0.52 31.36 -10.81
C VAL A 52 1.73 31.92 -11.57
N VAL A 53 1.51 32.74 -12.60
CA VAL A 53 2.59 33.35 -13.39
C VAL A 53 3.29 34.50 -12.65
N GLU A 54 2.60 35.21 -11.75
CA GLU A 54 3.21 36.27 -10.93
C GLU A 54 4.02 35.74 -9.74
N GLU A 55 3.69 34.56 -9.19
CA GLU A 55 4.40 33.95 -8.05
C GLU A 55 5.60 33.05 -8.46
N MET A 56 5.69 32.62 -9.72
CA MET A 56 6.78 31.77 -10.23
C MET A 56 8.06 32.56 -10.55
N ARG A 57 8.78 33.00 -9.51
CA ARG A 57 10.20 33.43 -9.58
C ARG A 57 11.18 32.31 -9.17
N ILE A 58 10.87 31.05 -9.50
CA ILE A 58 11.73 29.91 -9.14
C ILE A 58 12.12 29.11 -10.41
N ASP A 59 13.43 29.16 -10.69
CA ASP A 59 14.28 28.35 -11.57
C ASP A 59 13.75 27.86 -12.94
N ALA A 60 14.26 28.49 -14.00
CA ALA A 60 13.89 28.30 -15.41
C ALA A 60 14.11 26.88 -15.97
N ARG A 61 14.82 25.99 -15.26
CA ARG A 61 15.09 24.62 -15.71
C ARG A 61 13.89 23.67 -15.53
N HIS A 62 13.04 23.89 -14.53
CA HIS A 62 11.86 23.06 -14.29
C HIS A 62 10.67 23.42 -15.20
N SER A 63 10.58 24.69 -15.65
CA SER A 63 9.49 25.19 -16.49
C SER A 63 9.48 24.64 -17.92
N CYS A 64 10.65 24.23 -18.45
CA CYS A 64 10.73 23.69 -19.82
C CYS A 64 10.22 22.26 -19.98
N LEU A 65 10.34 21.43 -18.93
CA LEU A 65 9.82 20.05 -18.92
C LEU A 65 8.29 20.04 -18.85
N ILE A 66 7.70 20.96 -18.08
CA ILE A 66 6.25 21.18 -17.95
C ILE A 66 5.59 21.49 -19.31
N LEU A 67 6.26 22.27 -20.16
CA LEU A 67 5.72 22.68 -21.46
C LEU A 67 5.92 21.62 -22.56
N PHE A 68 6.92 20.74 -22.43
CA PHE A 68 7.18 19.67 -23.40
C PHE A 68 6.15 18.54 -23.27
N ALA A 69 5.76 18.19 -22.04
CA ALA A 69 4.69 17.23 -21.76
C ALA A 69 3.32 17.69 -22.28
N TYR A 70 3.06 19.01 -22.30
CA TYR A 70 1.80 19.60 -22.77
C TYR A 70 1.62 19.56 -24.30
N LEU A 71 2.72 19.53 -25.07
CA LEU A 71 2.69 19.67 -26.54
C LEU A 71 2.57 18.34 -27.31
N THR A 72 2.77 17.19 -26.66
CA THR A 72 2.70 15.87 -27.31
C THR A 72 1.36 15.16 -27.15
N ALA A 73 0.37 15.75 -26.47
CA ALA A 73 -0.87 15.09 -26.06
C ALA A 73 -2.13 15.44 -26.90
N ALA A 74 -2.00 16.09 -28.06
CA ALA A 74 -3.15 16.55 -28.84
C ALA A 74 -3.21 15.95 -30.26
N GLU A 75 -3.78 14.75 -30.40
CA GLU A 75 -4.54 14.36 -31.60
C GLU A 75 -5.75 13.48 -31.21
N PRO A 76 -6.97 13.75 -31.72
CA PRO A 76 -8.16 12.98 -31.38
C PRO A 76 -8.36 11.81 -32.35
N ARG A 77 -8.68 10.60 -31.84
CA ARG A 77 -9.35 9.55 -32.64
C ARG A 77 -10.70 9.18 -32.06
N LEU A 78 -11.66 9.16 -32.98
CA LEU A 78 -13.09 8.94 -32.79
C LEU A 78 -13.45 7.47 -32.54
N ARG A 79 -14.42 7.29 -31.63
CA ARG A 79 -15.43 6.21 -31.47
C ARG A 79 -15.04 4.73 -31.60
N GLY A 80 -15.42 3.99 -30.56
CA GLY A 80 -15.86 2.60 -30.60
C GLY A 80 -16.51 2.23 -29.26
N SER A 81 -17.81 2.00 -29.26
CA SER A 81 -18.65 1.56 -28.14
C SER A 81 -18.60 0.04 -27.99
N ASP A 82 -18.47 -0.48 -26.77
CA ASP A 82 -18.94 -1.83 -26.37
C ASP A 82 -18.94 -1.99 -24.82
N PRO A 83 -19.60 -3.02 -24.23
CA PRO A 83 -20.50 -2.83 -23.10
C PRO A 83 -20.12 -3.60 -21.82
N GLY A 84 -20.71 -3.18 -20.70
CA GLY A 84 -21.09 -4.08 -19.59
C GLY A 84 -20.03 -4.38 -18.53
N ASP A 85 -19.88 -3.49 -17.55
CA ASP A 85 -19.35 -3.85 -16.23
C ASP A 85 -20.48 -4.47 -15.38
N PRO A 86 -20.25 -5.61 -14.69
CA PRO A 86 -21.25 -6.19 -13.81
C PRO A 86 -21.36 -5.40 -12.50
N PHE A 87 -22.62 -5.23 -12.11
CA PHE A 87 -23.13 -4.71 -10.85
C PHE A 87 -22.27 -5.04 -9.61
N VAL A 88 -21.91 -3.99 -8.87
CA VAL A 88 -21.59 -4.10 -7.44
C VAL A 88 -22.85 -3.67 -6.68
N SER A 89 -23.49 -4.63 -6.02
CA SER A 89 -24.64 -4.40 -5.14
C SER A 89 -24.17 -3.92 -3.77
N ASP A 90 -24.65 -2.73 -3.38
CA ASP A 90 -24.61 -2.21 -2.02
C ASP A 90 -25.45 -3.09 -1.06
N ASN A 91 -25.01 -3.21 0.20
CA ASN A 91 -25.90 -3.22 1.36
C ASN A 91 -25.17 -2.83 2.68
N ASN A 92 -25.56 -1.66 3.19
CA ASN A 92 -25.76 -1.16 4.58
C ASN A 92 -25.16 -1.96 5.77
N SER A 93 -24.62 -1.32 6.83
CA SER A 93 -25.38 -0.50 7.79
C SER A 93 -24.50 0.44 8.65
N ALA A 94 -25.08 1.58 9.00
CA ALA A 94 -24.54 2.64 9.86
C ALA A 94 -24.52 2.32 11.37
N GLU A 95 -23.81 3.18 12.11
CA GLU A 95 -23.68 3.25 13.58
C GLU A 95 -25.02 3.27 14.35
N PRO A 96 -24.95 3.16 15.69
CA PRO A 96 -25.41 4.30 16.49
C PRO A 96 -24.37 4.80 17.50
N ALA A 97 -24.48 6.10 17.80
CA ALA A 97 -23.83 6.80 18.89
C ALA A 97 -24.24 6.24 20.26
N GLU A 98 -23.34 6.24 21.25
CA GLU A 98 -23.51 6.99 22.50
C GLU A 98 -22.30 6.89 23.45
N LEU A 99 -22.13 8.00 24.19
CA LEU A 99 -21.39 8.27 25.44
C LEU A 99 -20.13 7.45 25.75
N PHE A 100 -18.99 8.13 25.88
CA PHE A 100 -18.24 8.16 27.15
C PHE A 100 -17.34 9.40 27.22
N THR A 101 -17.33 9.94 28.43
CA THR A 101 -16.81 11.23 28.87
C THR A 101 -15.30 11.39 28.73
N THR A 102 -14.89 12.59 28.31
CA THR A 102 -13.52 13.11 28.29
C THR A 102 -12.87 13.08 29.67
N PHE A 103 -11.64 12.56 29.76
CA PHE A 103 -10.69 13.01 30.79
C PHE A 103 -9.26 13.01 30.23
N ARG A 104 -8.70 14.22 30.08
CA ARG A 104 -7.25 14.48 30.03
C ARG A 104 -6.72 14.49 31.46
N PRO A 105 -5.48 14.01 31.71
CA PRO A 105 -4.72 14.48 32.85
C PRO A 105 -3.48 15.25 32.38
N THR A 106 -3.40 16.50 32.85
CA THR A 106 -2.15 17.27 32.92
C THR A 106 -1.69 17.27 34.38
N THR A 107 -0.43 16.85 34.57
CA THR A 107 0.56 17.33 35.55
C THR A 107 0.34 17.25 37.08
N PHE A 108 1.24 16.45 37.69
CA PHE A 108 2.25 16.83 38.71
C PHE A 108 1.91 16.89 40.21
N THR A 109 2.65 16.06 40.98
CA THR A 109 2.99 16.09 42.43
C THR A 109 1.83 15.96 43.44
N ARG A 110 1.95 15.26 44.58
CA ARG A 110 3.06 15.18 45.56
C ARG A 110 2.83 14.01 46.53
N THR A 111 3.92 13.39 46.98
CA THR A 111 4.01 12.34 48.01
C THR A 111 3.67 12.86 49.41
N THR A 112 2.86 12.11 50.19
CA THR A 112 2.99 12.01 51.66
C THR A 112 2.49 10.65 52.14
N THR A 113 3.34 9.99 52.94
CA THR A 113 3.18 8.71 53.65
C THR A 113 2.20 8.81 54.83
N MET A 114 1.52 7.71 55.21
CA MET A 114 1.44 7.26 56.62
C MET A 114 0.84 5.84 56.75
N SER A 115 1.42 5.10 57.68
CA SER A 115 1.22 3.70 58.06
C SER A 115 0.15 3.54 59.14
N PHE A 116 -0.46 2.35 59.29
CA PHE A 116 -0.90 1.85 60.61
C PHE A 116 -0.97 0.31 60.65
N THR A 117 -0.42 -0.24 61.73
CA THR A 117 -0.38 -1.64 62.17
C THR A 117 -1.53 -1.97 63.12
N SER A 118 -1.99 -3.22 63.17
CA SER A 118 -2.26 -3.92 64.45
C SER A 118 -2.44 -5.43 64.26
N THR A 119 -1.99 -6.18 65.25
CA THR A 119 -1.89 -7.65 65.34
C THR A 119 -2.62 -8.09 66.60
N THR A 120 -3.29 -9.26 66.58
CA THR A 120 -3.62 -9.98 67.83
C THR A 120 -3.54 -11.50 67.63
N THR A 121 -2.71 -12.12 68.47
CA THR A 121 -2.53 -13.55 68.83
C THR A 121 -3.79 -14.16 69.47
N SER A 122 -4.04 -15.49 69.55
CA SER A 122 -3.26 -16.52 70.26
C SER A 122 -3.77 -17.99 70.09
N ASN A 123 -2.80 -18.92 70.01
CA ASN A 123 -2.57 -20.27 70.59
C ASN A 123 -3.68 -21.22 71.11
N PHE A 124 -3.65 -22.51 70.68
CA PHE A 124 -3.62 -23.70 71.57
C PHE A 124 -3.11 -25.00 70.88
N THR A 125 -2.69 -25.97 71.68
CA THR A 125 -1.72 -27.08 71.44
C THR A 125 -2.40 -28.46 71.74
N ILE A 126 -2.17 -29.61 71.08
CA ILE A 126 -1.27 -30.75 71.47
C ILE A 126 -1.72 -32.11 70.83
N THR A 127 -0.71 -32.92 70.42
CA THR A 127 -0.53 -34.39 70.19
C THR A 127 -1.44 -35.33 69.36
N THR A 128 -0.77 -35.92 68.36
CA THR A 128 -0.65 -37.34 67.90
C THR A 128 -1.67 -38.42 68.29
N SER A 129 -2.16 -39.15 67.28
CA SER A 129 -2.18 -40.62 67.29
C SER A 129 -2.30 -41.20 65.87
N THR A 130 -1.48 -42.21 65.58
CA THR A 130 -1.43 -43.00 64.35
C THR A 130 -2.50 -44.08 64.33
N TYR A 131 -3.28 -44.17 63.25
CA TYR A 131 -4.08 -45.35 62.91
C TYR A 131 -3.86 -45.74 61.46
N THR A 132 -3.47 -46.99 61.27
CA THR A 132 -3.30 -47.66 59.98
C THR A 132 -4.58 -48.40 59.65
N SER A 133 -5.18 -48.14 58.48
CA SER A 133 -5.95 -49.15 57.75
C SER A 133 -6.21 -48.69 56.31
N ILE A 134 -5.96 -49.63 55.41
CA ILE A 134 -5.88 -49.52 53.96
C ILE A 134 -7.28 -49.40 53.35
N THR A 135 -7.52 -48.36 52.54
CA THR A 135 -8.58 -48.37 51.52
C THR A 135 -8.14 -47.54 50.31
N ALA A 136 -8.30 -48.13 49.13
CA ALA A 136 -7.82 -47.68 47.83
C ALA A 136 -8.09 -46.18 47.54
N THR A 137 -7.02 -45.43 47.29
CA THR A 137 -7.11 -44.06 46.76
C THR A 137 -6.99 -44.12 45.24
N ARG A 138 -8.11 -43.88 44.58
CA ARG A 138 -8.17 -43.56 43.15
C ARG A 138 -7.27 -42.34 42.94
N THR A 139 -6.16 -42.51 42.24
CA THR A 139 -5.28 -41.42 41.81
C THR A 139 -6.07 -40.53 40.87
N THR A 140 -6.75 -39.52 41.39
CA THR A 140 -7.10 -38.34 40.60
C THR A 140 -5.81 -37.56 40.44
N SER A 141 -5.12 -37.85 39.35
CA SER A 141 -4.22 -36.91 38.70
C SER A 141 -5.00 -35.62 38.49
N THR A 142 -4.79 -34.65 39.38
CA THR A 142 -5.09 -33.25 39.09
C THR A 142 -4.13 -32.85 37.99
N THR A 143 -4.51 -33.09 36.74
CA THR A 143 -3.90 -32.45 35.59
C THR A 143 -4.26 -30.97 35.68
N THR A 144 -3.43 -30.19 36.37
CA THR A 144 -3.36 -28.75 36.18
C THR A 144 -2.98 -28.57 34.72
N SER A 145 -3.97 -28.38 33.86
CA SER A 145 -3.75 -27.90 32.50
C SER A 145 -3.23 -26.48 32.61
N THR A 146 -1.90 -26.35 32.67
CA THR A 146 -1.23 -25.12 32.31
C THR A 146 -1.63 -24.85 30.87
N LYS A 147 -2.55 -23.90 30.66
CA LYS A 147 -2.88 -23.42 29.31
C LYS A 147 -1.55 -23.01 28.69
N ASP A 148 -1.14 -23.76 27.68
CA ASP A 148 0.15 -23.62 27.02
C ASP A 148 0.32 -22.18 26.51
N THR A 149 1.18 -21.42 27.17
CA THR A 149 1.53 -20.04 26.82
C THR A 149 2.67 -20.00 25.79
N ARG A 150 3.00 -21.13 25.14
CA ARG A 150 4.00 -21.14 24.07
C ARG A 150 3.56 -20.22 22.92
N SER A 151 4.56 -19.46 22.48
CA SER A 151 4.72 -18.83 21.17
C SER A 151 3.78 -19.38 20.08
N ILE A 152 3.14 -18.49 19.31
CA ILE A 152 2.48 -18.86 18.04
C ILE A 152 3.42 -19.58 17.07
N TRP A 153 4.72 -19.31 17.18
CA TRP A 153 5.76 -19.88 16.35
C TRP A 153 6.48 -21.02 17.06
N SER A 154 6.55 -22.18 16.41
CA SER A 154 7.40 -23.28 16.88
C SER A 154 8.88 -23.10 16.56
N ASP A 155 9.21 -22.14 15.67
CA ASP A 155 10.57 -21.89 15.20
C ASP A 155 11.21 -20.71 15.96
N ASP A 156 12.37 -20.96 16.56
CA ASP A 156 13.14 -19.97 17.33
C ASP A 156 13.61 -18.78 16.49
N ILE A 157 13.70 -18.92 15.16
CA ILE A 157 14.09 -17.84 14.25
C ILE A 157 13.16 -16.61 14.38
N MET A 158 11.90 -16.83 14.78
CA MET A 158 10.92 -15.75 14.97
C MET A 158 11.23 -14.86 16.17
N PHE A 159 12.05 -15.34 17.10
CA PHE A 159 12.48 -14.60 18.28
C PHE A 159 13.87 -13.99 18.13
N GLN A 160 14.51 -14.17 16.97
CA GLN A 160 15.83 -13.61 16.70
C GLN A 160 15.69 -12.28 15.95
N GLU A 161 16.63 -11.37 16.21
CA GLU A 161 16.70 -10.13 15.46
C GLU A 161 17.02 -10.40 13.99
N SER A 162 16.39 -9.64 13.11
CA SER A 162 16.58 -9.76 11.67
C SER A 162 17.77 -8.94 11.19
N SER A 163 18.47 -9.50 10.20
CA SER A 163 19.51 -8.82 9.44
C SER A 163 18.98 -7.92 8.31
N ALA A 164 17.65 -7.89 8.11
CA ALA A 164 17.01 -7.06 7.11
C ALA A 164 17.29 -5.56 7.32
N PRO A 165 17.32 -4.76 6.24
CA PRO A 165 17.46 -3.32 6.37
C PRO A 165 16.30 -2.70 7.16
N LEU A 166 16.61 -1.65 7.93
CA LEU A 166 15.61 -0.81 8.56
C LEU A 166 15.19 0.29 7.58
N PHE A 167 13.92 0.35 7.24
CA PHE A 167 13.36 1.46 6.47
C PHE A 167 12.72 2.48 7.40
N THR A 168 12.83 3.76 7.05
CA THR A 168 12.08 4.87 7.66
C THR A 168 11.49 5.72 6.55
N PHE A 169 10.17 5.82 6.48
CA PHE A 169 9.46 6.51 5.41
C PHE A 169 8.06 6.96 5.86
N TYR A 170 7.40 7.77 5.04
CA TYR A 170 6.03 8.20 5.33
C TYR A 170 4.99 7.26 4.74
N MET A 171 4.02 6.89 5.57
CA MET A 171 2.75 6.30 5.15
C MET A 171 1.61 7.29 5.38
N TYR A 172 0.53 7.11 4.65
CA TYR A 172 -0.64 7.99 4.64
C TYR A 172 -1.91 7.18 4.85
N ARG A 173 -2.89 7.77 5.54
CA ARG A 173 -4.20 7.15 5.75
C ARG A 173 -5.30 8.18 5.71
N ALA A 174 -6.39 7.87 5.00
CA ALA A 174 -7.61 8.66 5.03
C ALA A 174 -8.45 8.27 6.26
N VAL A 175 -8.83 9.25 7.08
CA VAL A 175 -9.57 9.02 8.33
C VAL A 175 -10.66 10.09 8.52
N SER A 176 -11.64 9.77 9.36
CA SER A 176 -12.58 10.76 9.90
C SER A 176 -11.97 11.52 11.08
N ASP A 177 -12.75 12.36 11.74
CA ASP A 177 -12.31 13.05 12.95
C ASP A 177 -12.10 12.11 14.15
N LYS A 178 -12.63 10.88 14.08
CA LYS A 178 -12.33 9.80 15.03
C LYS A 178 -11.04 9.10 14.60
N VAL A 179 -9.91 9.52 15.16
CA VAL A 179 -8.58 8.95 14.88
C VAL A 179 -8.19 7.98 16.00
N TYR A 180 -7.71 6.80 15.60
CA TYR A 180 -7.22 5.75 16.49
C TYR A 180 -5.81 5.32 16.04
N PRO A 181 -5.00 4.73 16.93
CA PRO A 181 -3.73 4.13 16.54
C PRO A 181 -3.89 3.20 15.31
N PRO A 182 -2.91 3.15 14.40
CA PRO A 182 -2.97 2.40 13.15
C PRO A 182 -2.75 0.89 13.37
N MET A 183 -3.49 0.29 14.31
CA MET A 183 -3.44 -1.14 14.61
C MET A 183 -4.45 -1.90 13.75
N ASN A 184 -3.98 -2.90 12.99
CA ASN A 184 -4.80 -3.66 12.04
C ASN A 184 -5.48 -2.73 11.04
N VAL A 185 -4.66 -1.94 10.34
CA VAL A 185 -5.16 -0.96 9.36
C VAL A 185 -4.42 -1.07 8.05
N ASN A 186 -5.05 -0.52 7.03
CA ASN A 186 -4.39 -0.25 5.77
C ASN A 186 -4.00 1.21 5.68
N ALA A 187 -2.79 1.40 5.17
CA ALA A 187 -2.22 2.68 4.83
C ALA A 187 -1.80 2.66 3.36
N ALA A 188 -1.24 3.76 2.90
CA ALA A 188 -0.82 3.93 1.54
C ALA A 188 0.40 4.85 1.48
N ASN A 189 1.03 4.94 0.33
CA ASN A 189 1.74 6.17 0.00
C ASN A 189 0.77 7.26 -0.47
N LEU A 190 1.29 8.45 -0.77
CA LEU A 190 0.43 9.58 -1.11
C LEU A 190 -0.40 9.37 -2.40
N PRO A 191 0.16 8.82 -3.50
CA PRO A 191 -0.64 8.40 -4.64
C PRO A 191 -1.73 7.37 -4.28
N GLY A 192 -1.42 6.40 -3.43
CA GLY A 192 -2.37 5.36 -3.03
C GLY A 192 -3.51 5.86 -2.14
N VAL A 193 -3.26 6.82 -1.24
CA VAL A 193 -4.35 7.41 -0.43
C VAL A 193 -5.23 8.32 -1.28
N LEU A 194 -4.66 9.08 -2.21
CA LEU A 194 -5.44 9.91 -3.13
C LEU A 194 -6.27 9.07 -4.09
N TRP A 195 -5.73 7.94 -4.56
CA TRP A 195 -6.51 6.95 -5.32
C TRP A 195 -7.72 6.46 -4.51
N TYR A 196 -7.52 6.09 -3.23
CA TYR A 196 -8.62 5.64 -2.36
C TYR A 196 -9.68 6.72 -2.18
N LEU A 197 -9.27 7.96 -1.91
CA LEU A 197 -10.19 9.09 -1.78
C LEU A 197 -11.02 9.27 -3.05
N HIS A 198 -10.36 9.28 -4.21
CA HIS A 198 -11.00 9.47 -5.51
C HIS A 198 -11.90 8.29 -5.90
N ASN A 199 -11.52 7.06 -5.52
CA ASN A 199 -12.24 5.84 -5.92
C ASN A 199 -13.43 5.51 -5.04
N GLU A 200 -13.37 5.84 -3.76
CA GLU A 200 -14.33 5.35 -2.77
C GLU A 200 -14.99 6.46 -1.95
N VAL A 201 -14.27 7.55 -1.67
CA VAL A 201 -14.69 8.52 -0.65
C VAL A 201 -15.49 9.67 -1.25
N VAL A 202 -14.92 10.37 -2.22
CA VAL A 202 -15.53 11.58 -2.80
C VAL A 202 -16.53 11.29 -3.92
N GLU A 203 -16.65 10.03 -4.33
CA GLU A 203 -17.75 9.54 -5.18
C GLU A 203 -19.11 9.57 -4.45
N ARG A 204 -19.10 9.64 -3.11
CA ARG A 204 -20.29 9.80 -2.26
C ARG A 204 -20.35 11.23 -1.72
N THR A 205 -21.58 11.72 -1.49
CA THR A 205 -21.82 13.03 -0.91
C THR A 205 -22.96 12.89 0.11
N PRO A 206 -22.72 13.09 1.43
CA PRO A 206 -21.42 13.40 2.07
C PRO A 206 -20.33 12.32 1.86
N ARG A 207 -19.06 12.68 2.08
CA ARG A 207 -17.90 11.78 1.96
C ARG A 207 -18.14 10.46 2.68
N LYS A 208 -17.82 9.34 2.01
CA LYS A 208 -17.98 7.99 2.58
C LYS A 208 -17.27 7.87 3.94
N PHE A 209 -17.93 7.20 4.89
CA PHE A 209 -17.46 6.99 6.27
C PHE A 209 -17.15 8.27 7.08
N GLY A 210 -17.60 9.45 6.61
CA GLY A 210 -17.28 10.72 7.28
C GLY A 210 -15.79 11.03 7.25
N ILE A 211 -15.05 10.52 6.26
CA ILE A 211 -13.63 10.80 6.09
C ILE A 211 -13.44 12.28 5.76
N THR A 212 -12.59 12.96 6.53
CA THR A 212 -12.37 14.42 6.46
C THR A 212 -10.91 14.77 6.23
N LYS A 213 -9.97 13.87 6.54
CA LYS A 213 -8.54 14.19 6.55
C LYS A 213 -7.66 13.03 6.06
N ILE A 214 -6.44 13.40 5.68
CA ILE A 214 -5.32 12.50 5.43
C ILE A 214 -4.32 12.70 6.56
N ILE A 215 -4.05 11.66 7.33
CA ILE A 215 -2.97 11.64 8.31
C ILE A 215 -1.71 11.08 7.67
N ARG A 216 -0.55 11.59 8.11
CA ARG A 216 0.79 11.14 7.72
C ARG A 216 1.46 10.50 8.93
N LEU A 217 2.02 9.32 8.74
CA LEU A 217 2.70 8.52 9.76
C LEU A 217 4.15 8.35 9.33
N LYS A 218 5.11 8.68 10.20
CA LYS A 218 6.52 8.31 9.99
C LYS A 218 6.69 6.89 10.47
N VAL A 219 6.80 5.94 9.56
CA VAL A 219 6.86 4.51 9.86
C VAL A 219 8.30 4.04 9.79
N GLN A 220 8.72 3.25 10.77
CA GLN A 220 9.90 2.40 10.63
C GLN A 220 9.47 0.95 10.48
N THR A 221 10.19 0.19 9.66
CA THR A 221 9.95 -1.25 9.53
C THR A 221 11.23 -2.01 9.25
N ARG A 222 11.30 -3.21 9.82
CA ARG A 222 12.32 -4.22 9.53
C ARG A 222 11.63 -5.55 9.33
N ALA A 223 11.91 -6.19 8.21
CA ALA A 223 11.30 -7.46 7.86
C ALA A 223 11.77 -8.59 8.79
N PRO A 224 10.90 -9.54 9.15
CA PRO A 224 11.33 -10.79 9.76
C PRO A 224 12.39 -11.52 8.98
N GLN A 225 13.31 -12.18 9.68
CA GLN A 225 14.43 -12.90 9.05
C GLN A 225 13.93 -13.97 8.06
N THR A 226 12.83 -14.66 8.38
CA THR A 226 12.16 -15.64 7.50
C THR A 226 11.65 -15.03 6.19
N LEU A 227 11.11 -13.81 6.23
CA LEU A 227 10.69 -13.09 5.02
C LEU A 227 11.91 -12.56 4.25
N TRP A 228 12.93 -12.10 4.97
CA TRP A 228 14.16 -11.60 4.38
C TRP A 228 14.96 -12.68 3.64
N GLU A 229 14.96 -13.92 4.13
CA GLU A 229 15.54 -15.07 3.44
C GLU A 229 14.81 -15.41 2.13
N LYS A 230 13.51 -15.06 2.05
CA LYS A 230 12.77 -15.05 0.78
C LYS A 230 13.12 -13.84 -0.10
N GLY A 231 14.07 -12.99 0.27
CA GLY A 231 14.51 -11.83 -0.52
C GLY A 231 13.40 -10.81 -0.71
N MET A 232 12.61 -10.59 0.35
CA MET A 232 11.53 -9.61 0.44
C MET A 232 11.64 -8.87 1.78
N ASN A 233 11.34 -7.58 1.77
CA ASN A 233 11.17 -6.77 2.97
C ASN A 233 9.69 -6.65 3.35
N PHE A 234 8.81 -6.80 2.36
CA PHE A 234 7.37 -6.70 2.53
C PHE A 234 6.67 -7.97 2.04
N GLY A 235 5.72 -8.45 2.84
CA GLY A 235 4.89 -9.60 2.48
C GLY A 235 3.64 -9.18 1.70
N VAL A 236 2.70 -10.11 1.56
CA VAL A 236 1.40 -9.83 0.93
C VAL A 236 0.65 -8.76 1.73
N ARG A 237 0.11 -7.73 1.07
CA ARG A 237 -0.79 -6.80 1.75
C ARG A 237 -2.10 -7.51 2.11
N PHE A 238 -2.42 -7.52 3.40
CA PHE A 238 -3.75 -7.91 3.88
C PHE A 238 -4.67 -6.70 3.99
N ALA A 239 -5.92 -6.82 3.54
CA ALA A 239 -6.99 -5.92 3.88
C ALA A 239 -7.37 -6.12 5.35
N PHE A 240 -7.65 -5.01 6.03
CA PHE A 240 -8.13 -4.99 7.40
C PHE A 240 -9.49 -4.32 7.45
N ASP A 241 -10.52 -5.09 7.78
CA ASP A 241 -11.87 -4.60 7.97
C ASP A 241 -12.27 -4.77 9.43
N LYS A 242 -12.62 -3.67 10.10
CA LYS A 242 -12.97 -3.67 11.53
C LYS A 242 -11.88 -4.38 12.38
N GLY A 243 -10.61 -4.08 12.10
CA GLY A 243 -9.46 -4.62 12.81
C GLY A 243 -9.15 -6.10 12.52
N GLN A 244 -9.92 -6.75 11.63
CA GLN A 244 -9.72 -8.14 11.23
C GLN A 244 -9.04 -8.21 9.87
N ALA A 245 -8.03 -9.07 9.72
CA ALA A 245 -7.45 -9.43 8.44
C ALA A 245 -8.47 -10.21 7.60
N THR A 246 -8.86 -9.65 6.46
CA THR A 246 -9.88 -10.22 5.56
C THR A 246 -9.31 -10.80 4.26
N GLY A 247 -7.99 -10.75 4.09
CA GLY A 247 -7.29 -11.40 3.00
C GLY A 247 -6.58 -10.41 2.07
N PRO A 248 -6.18 -10.83 0.87
CA PRO A 248 -6.54 -12.11 0.27
C PRO A 248 -5.79 -13.28 0.89
N PHE A 249 -6.43 -14.45 0.89
CA PHE A 249 -5.82 -15.71 1.30
C PHE A 249 -5.70 -16.62 0.10
N GLU A 250 -4.48 -16.80 -0.39
CA GLU A 250 -4.22 -17.74 -1.48
C GLU A 250 -4.19 -19.18 -0.94
N CYS A 251 -5.04 -20.02 -1.50
CA CYS A 251 -5.26 -21.41 -1.08
C CYS A 251 -5.07 -22.42 -2.22
N GLY A 252 -4.59 -21.97 -3.36
CA GLY A 252 -4.43 -22.79 -4.55
C GLY A 252 -4.19 -21.94 -5.78
N ARG A 253 -4.16 -22.61 -6.93
CA ARG A 253 -4.15 -21.98 -8.24
C ARG A 253 -5.10 -22.75 -9.16
N ASP A 254 -5.78 -22.06 -10.06
CA ASP A 254 -6.51 -22.68 -11.15
C ASP A 254 -6.05 -22.08 -12.50
N LYS A 255 -6.72 -22.47 -13.60
CA LYS A 255 -6.41 -21.95 -14.94
C LYS A 255 -6.59 -20.43 -15.07
N TYR A 256 -7.30 -19.80 -14.14
CA TYR A 256 -7.53 -18.36 -14.04
C TYR A 256 -6.73 -17.71 -12.90
N GLY A 257 -5.66 -18.35 -12.44
CA GLY A 257 -4.66 -17.72 -11.58
C GLY A 257 -4.80 -18.12 -10.11
N PRO A 258 -4.37 -17.28 -9.16
CA PRO A 258 -4.40 -17.63 -7.74
C PRO A 258 -5.84 -17.87 -7.29
N LYS A 259 -6.08 -19.04 -6.72
CA LYS A 259 -7.35 -19.39 -6.09
C LYS A 259 -7.37 -18.71 -4.72
N LEU A 260 -8.26 -17.73 -4.58
CA LEU A 260 -8.48 -17.06 -3.31
C LEU A 260 -9.58 -17.79 -2.53
N CYS A 261 -9.29 -18.12 -1.27
CA CYS A 261 -10.23 -18.78 -0.38
C CYS A 261 -10.63 -17.88 0.78
N GLN A 262 -11.72 -18.28 1.42
CA GLN A 262 -12.11 -17.76 2.72
C GLN A 262 -10.99 -18.02 3.71
N GLY A 263 -10.62 -16.97 4.46
CA GLY A 263 -9.74 -17.13 5.61
C GLY A 263 -10.35 -18.06 6.67
N PRO A 264 -9.60 -18.37 7.74
CA PRO A 264 -10.05 -19.25 8.83
C PRO A 264 -11.32 -18.74 9.55
N PHE A 265 -11.75 -17.51 9.28
CA PHE A 265 -12.97 -16.93 9.82
C PHE A 265 -13.84 -16.50 8.65
N ASN A 266 -14.93 -17.26 8.45
CA ASN A 266 -15.96 -17.03 7.44
C ASN A 266 -16.65 -15.68 7.68
N SER A 267 -16.07 -14.59 7.19
CA SER A 267 -16.83 -13.39 6.90
C SER A 267 -17.44 -13.61 5.52
N SER A 268 -18.77 -13.59 5.47
CA SER A 268 -19.59 -13.75 4.26
C SER A 268 -19.44 -12.58 3.26
N PHE A 269 -18.22 -12.11 2.97
CA PHE A 269 -17.94 -10.97 2.10
C PHE A 269 -17.39 -11.43 0.73
N ASP A 270 -18.35 -11.60 -0.17
CA ASP A 270 -18.42 -11.29 -1.61
C ASP A 270 -17.26 -11.49 -2.61
N VAL A 271 -17.70 -11.98 -3.79
CA VAL A 271 -17.08 -12.14 -5.14
C VAL A 271 -15.73 -12.87 -5.30
N GLY A 272 -15.80 -14.05 -5.93
CA GLY A 272 -14.63 -14.78 -6.47
C GLY A 272 -14.06 -15.89 -5.60
N MET A 273 -14.61 -16.08 -4.39
CA MET A 273 -14.21 -17.17 -3.50
C MET A 273 -14.80 -18.51 -3.95
N HIS A 274 -13.92 -19.48 -4.20
CA HIS A 274 -14.34 -20.86 -4.38
C HIS A 274 -14.64 -21.50 -3.02
N ASN A 275 -15.56 -22.48 -2.97
CA ASN A 275 -15.80 -23.32 -1.78
C ASN A 275 -14.45 -23.84 -1.22
N GLY A 276 -14.13 -23.45 0.01
CA GLY A 276 -12.91 -23.83 0.72
C GLY A 276 -12.58 -22.82 1.82
N SER A 277 -12.37 -23.31 3.04
CA SER A 277 -11.81 -22.53 4.15
C SER A 277 -10.30 -22.75 4.16
N VAL A 278 -9.51 -21.71 4.39
CA VAL A 278 -8.12 -21.87 4.82
C VAL A 278 -8.16 -22.49 6.22
N VAL A 279 -8.02 -23.81 6.26
CA VAL A 279 -7.82 -24.57 7.50
C VAL A 279 -6.32 -24.54 7.79
N GLY A 280 -5.79 -23.37 8.13
CA GLY A 280 -4.35 -23.18 8.21
C GLY A 280 -3.92 -21.91 8.92
N ALA A 281 -2.69 -21.98 9.40
CA ALA A 281 -1.89 -20.90 9.96
C ALA A 281 -1.94 -19.65 9.05
N PHE A 282 -2.06 -18.44 9.63
CA PHE A 282 -1.90 -17.21 8.86
C PHE A 282 -0.49 -17.16 8.28
N GLU A 283 -0.26 -16.44 7.20
CA GLU A 283 1.10 -16.26 6.66
C GLU A 283 2.07 -15.66 7.70
N TRP A 284 1.55 -14.97 8.71
CA TRP A 284 2.32 -14.52 9.86
C TRP A 284 2.83 -15.65 10.76
N ASP A 285 2.21 -16.81 10.77
CA ASP A 285 2.72 -17.99 11.50
C ASP A 285 3.97 -18.56 10.80
N THR A 286 4.17 -18.25 9.52
CA THR A 286 5.36 -18.67 8.74
C THR A 286 6.41 -17.58 8.65
N TYR A 287 5.98 -16.32 8.57
CA TYR A 287 6.87 -15.20 8.25
C TYR A 287 6.93 -14.11 9.32
N GLY A 288 6.30 -14.30 10.48
CA GLY A 288 6.13 -13.25 11.48
C GLY A 288 5.13 -12.18 11.02
N TYR A 289 4.77 -11.23 11.89
CA TYR A 289 3.84 -10.15 11.59
C TYR A 289 4.47 -9.06 10.70
N PHE A 290 4.84 -9.41 9.48
CA PHE A 290 5.43 -8.49 8.51
C PHE A 290 4.49 -7.33 8.11
N VAL A 291 5.07 -6.22 7.70
CA VAL A 291 4.35 -5.18 6.94
C VAL A 291 4.11 -5.71 5.53
N GLY A 292 2.85 -5.69 5.10
CA GLY A 292 2.48 -6.15 3.75
C GLY A 292 2.41 -4.99 2.77
N CYS A 293 2.67 -5.24 1.49
CA CYS A 293 2.58 -4.22 0.45
C CYS A 293 1.87 -4.71 -0.81
N ASN A 294 1.27 -3.78 -1.55
CA ASN A 294 0.87 -4.01 -2.94
C ASN A 294 1.05 -2.76 -3.80
N LYS A 295 1.64 -2.95 -4.98
CA LYS A 295 1.58 -1.96 -6.07
C LYS A 295 0.17 -1.98 -6.64
N LEU A 296 -0.54 -0.86 -6.61
CA LEU A 296 -1.91 -0.81 -7.14
C LEU A 296 -1.88 -1.03 -8.66
N GLY A 297 -2.84 -1.80 -9.15
CA GLY A 297 -2.83 -2.32 -10.52
C GLY A 297 -2.24 -3.72 -10.64
N HIS A 298 -1.70 -4.26 -9.55
CA HIS A 298 -1.18 -5.61 -9.46
C HIS A 298 -1.80 -6.35 -8.26
N PHE A 299 -1.59 -7.67 -8.22
CA PHE A 299 -1.98 -8.49 -7.07
C PHE A 299 -1.36 -7.95 -5.76
N PRO A 300 -2.03 -8.03 -4.60
CA PRO A 300 -3.36 -8.56 -4.31
C PRO A 300 -4.56 -7.85 -4.97
N PHE A 301 -4.91 -6.64 -4.53
CA PHE A 301 -6.00 -5.84 -5.11
C PHE A 301 -5.77 -4.33 -4.85
N PRO A 302 -6.25 -3.43 -5.73
CA PRO A 302 -6.83 -3.69 -7.04
C PRO A 302 -5.81 -4.25 -8.03
N ASN A 303 -6.19 -5.28 -8.78
CA ASN A 303 -5.37 -5.96 -9.79
C ASN A 303 -5.74 -5.54 -11.22
N TYR A 304 -6.24 -4.32 -11.39
CA TYR A 304 -6.64 -3.72 -12.66
C TYR A 304 -6.02 -2.33 -12.82
N LYS A 305 -5.87 -1.86 -14.05
CA LYS A 305 -5.23 -0.55 -14.32
C LYS A 305 -5.85 0.55 -13.48
N ILE A 306 -4.99 1.24 -12.73
CA ILE A 306 -5.29 2.48 -12.03
C ILE A 306 -4.53 3.64 -12.69
N TYR A 307 -4.92 4.87 -12.37
CA TYR A 307 -4.39 6.09 -13.00
C TYR A 307 -3.65 6.99 -12.01
N TYR A 308 -3.19 6.43 -10.89
CA TYR A 308 -2.34 7.11 -9.90
C TYR A 308 -0.95 6.48 -9.95
N PRO A 309 -0.02 7.04 -10.73
CA PRO A 309 1.32 6.47 -10.88
C PRO A 309 2.03 6.29 -9.54
N GLY A 310 2.74 5.17 -9.40
CA GLY A 310 3.50 4.86 -8.19
C GLY A 310 2.65 4.53 -6.96
N ALA A 311 1.32 4.37 -7.06
CA ALA A 311 0.50 4.06 -5.91
C ALA A 311 0.82 2.70 -5.29
N VAL A 312 1.06 2.73 -3.98
CA VAL A 312 1.32 1.57 -3.14
C VAL A 312 0.40 1.60 -1.92
N TRP A 313 -0.09 0.43 -1.54
CA TRP A 313 -0.81 0.21 -0.29
C TRP A 313 -0.01 -0.67 0.65
N TRP A 314 -0.17 -0.41 1.94
CA TRP A 314 0.51 -1.07 3.04
C TRP A 314 -0.48 -1.67 4.03
N SER A 315 -0.11 -2.75 4.71
CA SER A 315 -0.87 -3.31 5.82
C SER A 315 -0.02 -3.36 7.09
N LEU A 316 -0.56 -2.80 8.18
CA LEU A 316 0.09 -2.69 9.47
C LEU A 316 -0.60 -3.63 10.48
N PRO A 317 -0.07 -4.85 10.71
CA PRO A 317 -0.64 -5.79 11.66
C PRO A 317 -0.37 -5.35 13.10
N GLY A 318 -1.45 -5.09 13.83
CA GLY A 318 -1.47 -4.93 15.29
C GLY A 318 -2.00 -6.19 15.99
N PRO A 319 -2.37 -6.08 17.27
CA PRO A 319 -2.79 -7.23 18.07
C PRO A 319 -4.11 -7.85 17.60
N CYS A 320 -4.27 -9.16 17.79
CA CYS A 320 -5.47 -9.94 17.46
C CYS A 320 -6.01 -9.70 16.03
N PRO A 321 -5.16 -9.71 14.98
CA PRO A 321 -5.59 -9.44 13.61
C PRO A 321 -6.52 -10.52 13.06
N SER A 322 -6.62 -11.70 13.70
CA SER A 322 -7.55 -12.75 13.26
C SER A 322 -9.02 -12.46 13.60
N LYS A 323 -9.30 -11.47 14.47
CA LYS A 323 -10.64 -11.18 14.97
C LYS A 323 -11.08 -9.76 14.67
N ASN A 324 -12.40 -9.61 14.57
CA ASN A 324 -13.04 -8.31 14.62
C ASN A 324 -12.69 -7.59 15.94
N TYR A 325 -12.51 -6.27 15.90
CA TYR A 325 -12.17 -5.48 17.11
C TYR A 325 -13.18 -5.65 18.25
N THR A 326 -14.44 -5.96 17.95
CA THR A 326 -15.49 -6.23 18.96
C THR A 326 -15.31 -7.58 19.67
N GLN A 327 -14.47 -8.46 19.14
CA GLN A 327 -14.21 -9.81 19.65
C GLN A 327 -12.81 -9.95 20.26
N TRP A 328 -12.06 -8.85 20.39
CA TRP A 328 -10.74 -8.88 20.99
C TRP A 328 -10.80 -9.25 22.47
N THR A 329 -10.00 -10.24 22.85
CA THR A 329 -9.77 -10.64 24.24
C THR A 329 -8.29 -10.47 24.57
N ASP A 330 -7.95 -10.34 25.85
CA ASP A 330 -6.55 -10.27 26.27
C ASP A 330 -5.79 -11.53 25.82
N TRP A 331 -6.44 -12.70 25.90
CA TRP A 331 -5.91 -13.95 25.37
C TRP A 331 -5.56 -13.88 23.88
N CYS A 332 -6.41 -13.25 23.06
CA CYS A 332 -6.13 -13.12 21.62
C CYS A 332 -4.98 -12.15 21.37
N LYS A 333 -4.91 -11.04 22.10
CA LYS A 333 -3.81 -10.07 21.97
C LYS A 333 -2.47 -10.63 22.43
N GLU A 334 -2.48 -11.45 23.49
CA GLU A 334 -1.28 -12.13 23.99
C GLU A 334 -0.79 -13.20 23.00
N ARG A 335 -1.72 -13.96 22.42
CA ARG A 335 -1.38 -15.00 21.45
C ARG A 335 -0.98 -14.41 20.10
N GLU A 336 -1.67 -13.38 19.66
CA GLU A 336 -1.43 -12.72 18.38
C GLU A 336 -1.03 -11.25 18.62
N PRO A 337 0.21 -10.96 19.05
CA PRO A 337 0.61 -9.60 19.43
C PRO A 337 0.67 -8.61 18.26
N GLY A 338 0.69 -9.09 17.02
CA GLY A 338 0.96 -8.26 15.86
C GLY A 338 2.44 -7.91 15.72
N GLY A 339 2.76 -7.02 14.79
CA GLY A 339 4.14 -6.62 14.48
C GLY A 339 4.54 -5.28 15.10
N TYR A 340 3.60 -4.58 15.74
CA TYR A 340 3.86 -3.29 16.36
C TYR A 340 4.74 -3.44 17.60
N CYS A 341 5.77 -2.61 17.71
CA CYS A 341 6.53 -2.44 18.94
C CYS A 341 6.79 -0.95 19.24
N ASP A 342 7.00 -0.64 20.52
CA ASP A 342 7.24 0.71 21.06
C ASP A 342 8.72 1.12 20.99
N GLN A 343 9.50 0.41 20.18
CA GLN A 343 10.94 0.62 19.96
C GLN A 343 11.28 0.50 18.48
N THR A 344 12.54 0.76 18.13
CA THR A 344 13.03 0.50 16.78
C THR A 344 12.81 -0.98 16.41
N PRO A 345 12.17 -1.27 15.26
CA PRO A 345 11.89 -2.63 14.85
C PRO A 345 13.15 -3.51 14.76
N THR A 346 13.16 -4.58 15.54
CA THR A 346 14.24 -5.58 15.56
C THR A 346 14.10 -6.57 14.41
N GLY A 347 12.92 -6.65 13.80
CA GLY A 347 12.56 -7.67 12.83
C GLY A 347 12.33 -9.04 13.46
N GLN A 348 12.15 -9.11 14.79
CA GLN A 348 11.51 -10.29 15.38
C GLN A 348 10.07 -10.39 14.90
N GLY A 349 9.49 -11.59 14.90
CA GLY A 349 8.14 -11.83 14.37
C GLY A 349 7.06 -10.94 14.97
N ASN A 350 7.25 -10.43 16.20
CA ASN A 350 6.34 -9.53 16.91
C ASN A 350 6.83 -8.06 17.02
N CYS A 351 7.96 -7.71 16.39
CA CYS A 351 8.51 -6.36 16.41
C CYS A 351 9.10 -6.01 15.04
N THR A 352 8.21 -5.74 14.09
CA THR A 352 8.52 -5.53 12.67
C THR A 352 8.22 -4.10 12.21
N TRP A 353 7.42 -3.34 12.95
CA TRP A 353 7.12 -1.95 12.63
C TRP A 353 6.81 -1.11 13.86
N THR A 354 7.05 0.19 13.72
CA THR A 354 6.63 1.23 14.67
C THR A 354 6.29 2.50 13.90
N TYR A 355 5.70 3.49 14.56
CA TYR A 355 5.33 4.74 13.91
C TYR A 355 5.37 5.93 14.86
N GLU A 356 5.51 7.11 14.27
CA GLU A 356 5.29 8.41 14.90
C GLU A 356 4.26 9.19 14.09
N ASP A 357 3.39 9.95 14.76
CA ASP A 357 2.50 10.88 14.07
C ASP A 357 3.32 11.98 13.37
N ALA A 358 3.06 12.21 12.09
CA ALA A 358 3.85 13.13 11.25
C ALA A 358 3.00 14.20 10.54
N GLY A 359 1.83 14.48 11.08
CA GLY A 359 0.94 15.57 10.65
C GLY A 359 -0.30 15.10 9.89
N GLU A 360 -1.16 16.05 9.57
CA GLU A 360 -2.42 15.82 8.86
C GLU A 360 -2.82 17.02 8.00
N ILE A 361 -3.50 16.74 6.89
CA ILE A 361 -4.16 17.75 6.05
C ILE A 361 -5.63 17.36 5.91
N THR A 362 -6.53 18.34 5.86
CA THR A 362 -7.93 18.04 5.57
C THR A 362 -8.15 17.97 4.06
N ILE A 363 -9.16 17.19 3.64
CA ILE A 363 -9.55 17.12 2.23
C ILE A 363 -10.11 18.48 1.77
N ASP A 364 -10.69 19.24 2.69
CA ASP A 364 -11.18 20.60 2.47
C ASP A 364 -10.02 21.58 2.19
N GLU A 365 -8.96 21.54 3.00
CA GLU A 365 -7.73 22.33 2.78
C GLU A 365 -7.11 21.98 1.42
N LEU A 366 -7.01 20.67 1.10
CA LEU A 366 -6.40 20.18 -0.13
C LEU A 366 -7.20 20.55 -1.38
N SER A 367 -8.53 20.39 -1.32
CA SER A 367 -9.42 20.62 -2.46
C SER A 367 -9.88 22.07 -2.59
N GLY A 368 -9.70 22.89 -1.55
CA GLY A 368 -10.08 24.31 -1.49
C GLY A 368 -11.51 24.57 -1.01
N ILE A 369 -12.18 23.58 -0.42
CA ILE A 369 -13.57 23.71 0.08
C ILE A 369 -13.52 24.41 1.43
N ARG A 370 -14.19 25.57 1.56
CA ARG A 370 -14.17 26.37 2.81
C ARG A 370 -15.17 25.90 3.85
N ASN A 371 -16.35 25.48 3.40
CA ASN A 371 -17.44 25.02 4.26
C ASN A 371 -18.09 23.81 3.58
N TYR A 372 -17.78 22.61 4.08
CA TYR A 372 -18.27 21.37 3.50
C TYR A 372 -19.78 21.20 3.66
N THR A 373 -20.35 21.67 4.77
CA THR A 373 -21.80 21.62 5.02
C THR A 373 -22.55 22.45 3.97
N GLU A 374 -22.16 23.71 3.78
CA GLU A 374 -22.75 24.59 2.75
C GLU A 374 -22.54 24.03 1.33
N PHE A 375 -21.36 23.45 1.07
CA PHE A 375 -21.07 22.77 -0.19
C PHE A 375 -22.11 21.68 -0.49
N VAL A 376 -22.38 20.80 0.46
CA VAL A 376 -23.35 19.72 0.31
C VAL A 376 -24.78 20.26 0.20
N GLU A 377 -25.18 21.20 1.06
CA GLU A 377 -26.51 21.81 1.08
C GLU A 377 -26.84 22.56 -0.22
N SER A 378 -25.84 23.15 -0.88
CA SER A 378 -25.99 23.79 -2.19
C SER A 378 -26.15 22.80 -3.36
N GLY A 379 -26.16 21.48 -3.08
CA GLY A 379 -26.33 20.43 -4.07
C GLY A 379 -25.11 20.22 -4.97
N ARG A 380 -23.91 20.67 -4.53
CA ARG A 380 -22.62 20.40 -5.19
C ARG A 380 -22.12 19.01 -4.84
N LYS A 381 -21.21 18.50 -5.67
CA LYS A 381 -20.57 17.19 -5.50
C LYS A 381 -19.09 17.29 -5.83
N GLU A 382 -18.23 16.71 -5.00
CA GLU A 382 -16.79 16.71 -5.23
C GLU A 382 -16.42 15.96 -6.51
N TYR A 383 -17.06 14.81 -6.74
CA TYR A 383 -16.82 13.98 -7.90
C TYR A 383 -18.06 13.14 -8.27
N MET A 384 -18.26 12.91 -9.56
CA MET A 384 -19.31 12.03 -10.08
C MET A 384 -18.68 11.08 -11.10
N ARG A 385 -18.77 9.77 -10.82
CA ARG A 385 -18.14 8.70 -11.61
C ARG A 385 -18.55 8.72 -13.09
N GLY A 386 -19.85 8.85 -13.38
CA GLY A 386 -20.37 8.81 -14.75
C GLY A 386 -19.77 9.87 -15.68
N PRO A 387 -19.84 11.16 -15.32
CA PRO A 387 -19.28 12.23 -16.15
C PRO A 387 -17.79 12.52 -15.90
N ASP A 388 -17.12 11.76 -15.01
CA ASP A 388 -15.70 11.93 -14.62
C ASP A 388 -15.34 13.36 -14.18
N ARG A 389 -16.25 13.98 -13.40
CA ARG A 389 -16.12 15.36 -12.91
C ARG A 389 -17.00 15.64 -11.70
N GLY A 390 -16.67 16.68 -10.95
CA GLY A 390 -17.54 17.19 -9.89
C GLY A 390 -18.71 18.05 -10.41
N LYS A 391 -19.63 18.36 -9.51
CA LYS A 391 -20.77 19.27 -9.76
C LYS A 391 -20.55 20.55 -8.97
N GLY A 392 -20.17 21.62 -9.66
CA GLY A 392 -19.83 22.90 -9.03
C GLY A 392 -18.49 22.89 -8.28
N TRP A 393 -17.67 21.85 -8.49
CA TRP A 393 -16.30 21.71 -8.00
C TRP A 393 -15.53 20.87 -9.01
N THR A 394 -14.28 21.24 -9.33
CA THR A 394 -13.53 20.59 -10.42
C THR A 394 -12.23 19.95 -9.97
N TRP A 395 -11.93 20.00 -8.67
CA TRP A 395 -10.63 19.54 -8.15
C TRP A 395 -10.38 18.05 -8.40
N TRP A 396 -11.44 17.22 -8.40
CA TRP A 396 -11.38 15.78 -8.67
C TRP A 396 -11.69 15.40 -10.13
N ASP A 397 -11.77 16.34 -11.08
CA ASP A 397 -12.10 16.00 -12.48
C ASP A 397 -11.03 15.13 -13.16
N SER A 398 -11.43 14.30 -14.14
CA SER A 398 -10.49 13.50 -14.94
C SER A 398 -9.71 12.46 -14.13
N LYS A 399 -10.42 11.54 -13.46
CA LYS A 399 -9.85 10.43 -12.68
C LYS A 399 -8.95 9.53 -13.49
N ARG A 400 -9.18 9.40 -14.80
CA ARG A 400 -8.39 8.56 -15.71
C ARG A 400 -7.21 9.28 -16.37
N ASP A 401 -6.95 10.54 -15.98
CA ASP A 401 -5.80 11.31 -16.45
C ASP A 401 -4.66 11.21 -15.42
N GLU A 402 -3.57 10.52 -15.80
CA GLU A 402 -2.41 10.33 -14.93
C GLU A 402 -1.73 11.67 -14.58
N LEU A 403 -1.67 12.64 -15.51
CA LEU A 403 -1.08 13.96 -15.24
C LEU A 403 -1.93 14.76 -14.25
N ALA A 404 -3.26 14.67 -14.36
CA ALA A 404 -4.15 15.30 -13.40
C ALA A 404 -3.97 14.69 -11.99
N ASN A 405 -3.74 13.39 -11.90
CA ASN A 405 -3.52 12.70 -10.64
C ASN A 405 -2.13 12.97 -10.05
N GLU A 406 -1.07 13.03 -10.86
CA GLU A 406 0.28 13.49 -10.46
C GLU A 406 0.23 14.91 -9.90
N TRP A 407 -0.55 15.80 -10.52
CA TRP A 407 -0.72 17.16 -10.01
C TRP A 407 -1.40 17.19 -8.63
N ARG A 408 -2.39 16.33 -8.38
CA ARG A 408 -3.01 16.18 -7.05
C ARG A 408 -2.03 15.68 -6.00
N ILE A 409 -1.17 14.73 -6.38
CA ILE A 409 -0.11 14.19 -5.52
C ILE A 409 0.84 15.32 -5.13
N MET A 410 1.34 16.07 -6.11
CA MET A 410 2.23 17.21 -5.89
C MET A 410 1.61 18.27 -4.96
N LEU A 411 0.35 18.65 -5.17
CA LEU A 411 -0.33 19.61 -4.30
C LEU A 411 -0.48 19.11 -2.85
N ALA A 412 -0.74 17.80 -2.67
CA ALA A 412 -0.81 17.23 -1.34
C ALA A 412 0.57 17.24 -0.65
N GLN A 413 1.66 16.94 -1.38
CA GLN A 413 3.03 17.05 -0.86
C GLN A 413 3.36 18.48 -0.45
N GLU A 414 3.06 19.45 -1.32
CA GLU A 414 3.27 20.89 -1.04
C GLU A 414 2.48 21.35 0.19
N LEU A 415 1.23 20.90 0.34
CA LEU A 415 0.41 21.25 1.49
C LEU A 415 0.98 20.67 2.80
N PHE A 416 1.45 19.42 2.79
CA PHE A 416 2.14 18.84 3.94
C PHE A 416 3.43 19.62 4.26
N ALA A 417 4.27 19.90 3.27
CA ALA A 417 5.52 20.64 3.46
C ALA A 417 5.28 22.05 4.02
N LYS A 418 4.25 22.74 3.51
CA LYS A 418 3.86 24.07 3.99
C LYS A 418 3.32 24.04 5.42
N LYS A 419 2.52 23.04 5.78
CA LYS A 419 1.88 22.93 7.11
C LYS A 419 2.86 22.41 8.17
N TYR A 420 3.85 21.63 7.76
CA TYR A 420 4.84 21.00 8.64
C TYR A 420 6.27 21.29 8.14
N PRO A 421 6.73 22.55 8.15
CA PRO A 421 8.04 22.93 7.61
C PRO A 421 9.22 22.30 8.35
N ASP A 422 9.04 21.95 9.63
CA ASP A 422 10.06 21.30 10.46
C ASP A 422 10.10 19.77 10.32
N SER A 423 9.16 19.18 9.55
CA SER A 423 9.17 17.74 9.30
C SER A 423 10.30 17.36 8.34
N THR A 424 10.88 16.17 8.54
CA THR A 424 11.89 15.63 7.63
C THR A 424 11.30 15.57 6.20
N PRO A 425 11.97 16.13 5.19
CA PRO A 425 11.47 16.07 3.82
C PRO A 425 11.35 14.63 3.32
N GLU A 426 10.33 14.35 2.49
CA GLU A 426 10.19 13.04 1.81
C GLU A 426 11.44 12.63 1.02
N SER A 427 12.18 13.60 0.48
CA SER A 427 13.43 13.34 -0.25
C SER A 427 14.54 12.74 0.62
N GLU A 428 14.49 12.94 1.94
CA GLU A 428 15.44 12.35 2.91
C GLU A 428 14.92 11.03 3.49
N LEU A 429 13.64 10.72 3.28
CA LEU A 429 12.98 9.49 3.72
C LEU A 429 12.41 8.75 2.50
N PRO A 430 13.28 8.23 1.61
CA PRO A 430 12.85 7.63 0.36
C PRO A 430 11.89 6.46 0.62
N GLU A 431 10.78 6.47 -0.10
CA GLU A 431 9.81 5.37 -0.03
C GLU A 431 10.48 4.07 -0.54
N PRO A 432 10.43 2.98 0.24
CA PRO A 432 10.97 1.71 -0.21
C PRO A 432 10.09 1.12 -1.32
N GLU A 433 10.72 0.39 -2.23
CA GLU A 433 9.97 -0.37 -3.23
C GLU A 433 9.14 -1.46 -2.54
N CYS A 434 7.87 -1.60 -2.95
CA CYS A 434 7.10 -2.79 -2.64
C CYS A 434 7.70 -4.00 -3.36
N ASP A 435 8.56 -4.74 -2.66
CA ASP A 435 9.36 -5.86 -3.19
C ASP A 435 8.68 -7.23 -3.04
N PHE A 436 7.41 -7.23 -2.62
CA PHE A 436 6.58 -8.42 -2.54
C PHE A 436 6.52 -9.19 -3.87
N LYS A 437 6.87 -10.48 -3.82
CA LYS A 437 6.88 -11.41 -4.95
C LYS A 437 5.97 -12.59 -4.66
N GLN A 438 4.74 -12.53 -5.19
CA GLN A 438 3.69 -13.54 -4.95
C GLN A 438 4.16 -14.99 -5.12
N THR A 439 4.83 -15.29 -6.25
CA THR A 439 5.29 -16.66 -6.57
C THR A 439 6.27 -17.20 -5.52
N LYS A 440 7.23 -16.38 -5.10
CA LYS A 440 8.24 -16.75 -4.09
C LYS A 440 7.65 -16.81 -2.69
N PHE A 441 6.73 -15.91 -2.38
CA PHE A 441 6.07 -15.86 -1.08
C PHE A 441 5.22 -17.09 -0.80
N TYR A 442 4.58 -17.65 -1.83
CA TYR A 442 3.74 -18.85 -1.73
C TYR A 442 4.41 -20.13 -2.23
N GLU A 443 5.73 -20.14 -2.42
CA GLU A 443 6.46 -21.30 -2.95
C GLU A 443 6.33 -22.53 -2.03
N ASP A 444 6.36 -22.32 -0.71
CA ASP A 444 6.26 -23.40 0.29
C ASP A 444 4.87 -24.04 0.36
N LYS A 445 3.84 -23.33 -0.14
CA LYS A 445 2.47 -23.88 -0.23
C LYS A 445 2.29 -24.85 -1.41
N GLY A 446 3.30 -25.03 -2.26
CA GLY A 446 3.26 -25.96 -3.39
C GLY A 446 2.30 -25.54 -4.53
N TYR A 447 1.65 -24.37 -4.45
CA TYR A 447 0.81 -23.84 -5.53
C TYR A 447 1.61 -23.50 -6.78
N TYR A 448 2.90 -23.20 -6.58
CA TYR A 448 3.86 -22.82 -7.60
C TYR A 448 4.89 -23.93 -7.91
N SER A 449 4.82 -25.08 -7.22
CA SER A 449 5.61 -26.26 -7.58
C SER A 449 5.01 -26.91 -8.82
N VAL A 450 5.31 -26.33 -9.98
CA VAL A 450 5.08 -26.99 -11.25
C VAL A 450 6.29 -27.89 -11.47
N GLU A 451 6.09 -29.21 -11.61
CA GLU A 451 7.16 -30.09 -12.10
C GLU A 451 7.77 -29.46 -13.36
N CYS A 452 9.09 -29.36 -13.40
CA CYS A 452 9.73 -28.83 -14.59
C CYS A 452 9.34 -29.71 -15.78
N ARG A 453 9.09 -29.08 -16.92
CA ARG A 453 8.88 -29.78 -18.17
C ARG A 453 9.26 -28.86 -19.31
N THR A 454 10.33 -29.18 -20.01
CA THR A 454 10.67 -28.50 -21.26
C THR A 454 9.55 -28.76 -22.27
N ALA A 455 8.92 -27.69 -22.77
CA ALA A 455 7.77 -27.80 -23.65
C ALA A 455 8.21 -28.45 -24.97
N VAL A 456 7.42 -29.41 -25.45
CA VAL A 456 7.73 -30.14 -26.69
C VAL A 456 6.71 -29.80 -27.77
N ARG A 457 7.10 -30.04 -29.04
CA ARG A 457 6.25 -29.79 -30.20
C ARG A 457 4.91 -30.51 -30.05
N GLY A 458 3.82 -29.74 -29.98
CA GLY A 458 2.47 -30.22 -29.71
C GLY A 458 1.87 -29.66 -28.42
N ASP A 459 2.71 -29.22 -27.48
CA ASP A 459 2.27 -28.53 -26.27
C ASP A 459 1.80 -27.09 -26.61
N PRO A 460 0.72 -26.58 -25.98
CA PRO A 460 0.33 -25.18 -26.14
C PRO A 460 1.47 -24.20 -25.82
N CYS A 461 2.19 -24.45 -24.73
CA CYS A 461 3.36 -23.66 -24.34
C CYS A 461 4.45 -23.66 -25.43
N TYR A 462 4.67 -24.77 -26.14
CA TYR A 462 5.68 -24.81 -27.20
C TYR A 462 5.32 -23.82 -28.32
N ASN A 463 4.05 -23.70 -28.68
CA ASN A 463 3.62 -22.74 -29.69
C ASN A 463 3.84 -21.29 -29.23
N ASP A 464 3.59 -21.01 -27.94
CA ASP A 464 3.80 -19.68 -27.36
C ASP A 464 5.28 -19.31 -27.31
N VAL A 465 6.14 -20.23 -26.87
CA VAL A 465 7.60 -20.05 -26.88
C VAL A 465 8.10 -19.82 -28.31
N MET A 466 7.66 -20.65 -29.27
CA MET A 466 8.04 -20.49 -30.67
C MET A 466 7.58 -19.18 -31.28
N TRP A 467 6.38 -18.70 -30.90
CA TRP A 467 5.89 -17.41 -31.34
C TRP A 467 6.69 -16.27 -30.71
N ALA A 468 6.98 -16.33 -29.41
CA ALA A 468 7.81 -15.35 -28.70
C ALA A 468 9.21 -15.23 -29.32
N MET A 469 9.87 -16.37 -29.61
CA MET A 469 11.18 -16.42 -30.24
C MET A 469 11.18 -15.87 -31.67
N LYS A 470 10.20 -16.27 -32.49
CA LYS A 470 10.23 -15.97 -33.94
C LYS A 470 9.63 -14.62 -34.29
N THR A 471 8.63 -14.21 -33.54
CA THR A 471 7.73 -13.09 -33.88
C THR A 471 7.67 -12.08 -32.74
N GLY A 472 7.30 -12.51 -31.54
CA GLY A 472 7.01 -11.64 -30.40
C GLY A 472 8.16 -10.71 -30.06
N ILE A 473 9.36 -11.23 -29.80
CA ILE A 473 10.51 -10.42 -29.39
C ILE A 473 10.98 -9.45 -30.48
N LYS A 474 10.72 -9.76 -31.75
CA LYS A 474 11.11 -8.90 -32.88
C LYS A 474 10.12 -7.76 -33.09
N GLN A 475 8.84 -8.01 -32.85
CA GLN A 475 7.78 -7.00 -33.01
C GLN A 475 7.61 -6.13 -31.76
N HIS A 476 7.79 -6.72 -30.58
CA HIS A 476 7.55 -6.11 -29.28
C HIS A 476 8.69 -6.41 -28.29
N PRO A 477 9.93 -5.95 -28.55
CA PRO A 477 11.06 -6.18 -27.65
C PRO A 477 10.81 -5.64 -26.23
N GLU A 478 9.95 -4.62 -26.10
CA GLU A 478 9.54 -4.03 -24.82
C GLU A 478 8.76 -4.98 -23.91
N TRP A 479 8.15 -6.06 -24.45
CA TRP A 479 7.48 -7.10 -23.67
C TRP A 479 8.47 -8.12 -23.08
N TYR A 480 9.69 -8.19 -23.63
CA TYR A 480 10.71 -9.20 -23.31
C TYR A 480 11.93 -8.56 -22.65
N ARG A 481 11.73 -7.62 -21.72
CA ARG A 481 12.83 -6.87 -21.10
C ARG A 481 13.82 -7.80 -20.40
N GLY A 482 15.09 -7.70 -20.79
CA GLY A 482 16.16 -8.52 -20.23
C GLY A 482 16.30 -9.92 -20.85
N LEU A 483 15.48 -10.26 -21.86
CA LEU A 483 15.63 -11.47 -22.65
C LEU A 483 16.27 -11.13 -24.00
N SER A 484 17.30 -11.88 -24.39
CA SER A 484 17.96 -11.69 -25.69
C SER A 484 17.10 -12.24 -26.84
N PRO A 485 17.05 -11.60 -28.02
CA PRO A 485 16.47 -12.18 -29.23
C PRO A 485 17.08 -13.52 -29.64
N ASP A 486 18.34 -13.77 -29.23
CA ASP A 486 19.09 -14.99 -29.50
C ASP A 486 19.06 -15.99 -28.32
N ALA A 487 18.20 -15.75 -27.32
CA ALA A 487 18.07 -16.62 -26.15
C ALA A 487 17.54 -18.02 -26.53
N SER A 488 17.87 -19.02 -25.71
CA SER A 488 17.47 -20.42 -25.94
C SER A 488 15.96 -20.62 -25.79
N PHE A 489 15.45 -21.74 -26.29
CA PHE A 489 14.04 -22.09 -26.13
C PHE A 489 13.63 -22.12 -24.65
N GLU A 490 14.48 -22.71 -23.81
CA GLU A 490 14.31 -22.80 -22.36
C GLU A 490 14.31 -21.41 -21.71
N GLU A 491 15.17 -20.48 -22.16
CA GLU A 491 15.18 -19.12 -21.64
C GLU A 491 13.89 -18.36 -21.98
N PHE A 492 13.35 -18.54 -23.19
CA PHE A 492 12.03 -18.03 -23.56
C PHE A 492 10.90 -18.70 -22.77
N GLN A 493 10.95 -20.02 -22.60
CA GLN A 493 9.99 -20.75 -21.78
C GLN A 493 10.00 -20.29 -20.33
N ALA A 494 11.19 -20.12 -19.74
CA ALA A 494 11.36 -19.59 -18.40
C ALA A 494 10.92 -18.13 -18.29
N TYR A 495 11.11 -17.32 -19.33
CA TYR A 495 10.57 -15.96 -19.39
C TYR A 495 9.05 -15.99 -19.34
N LEU A 496 8.40 -16.73 -20.25
CA LEU A 496 6.95 -16.87 -20.29
C LEU A 496 6.38 -17.45 -18.99
N TYR A 497 7.03 -18.45 -18.38
CA TYR A 497 6.64 -18.95 -17.06
C TYR A 497 6.63 -17.84 -15.98
N ARG A 498 7.64 -16.97 -15.99
CA ARG A 498 7.79 -15.88 -15.01
C ARG A 498 6.90 -14.68 -15.27
N THR A 499 6.56 -14.40 -16.54
CA THR A 499 5.93 -13.14 -16.94
C THR A 499 4.52 -13.28 -17.51
N SER A 500 4.04 -14.49 -17.82
CA SER A 500 2.71 -14.68 -18.41
C SER A 500 1.61 -14.27 -17.42
N PRO A 501 0.70 -13.36 -17.83
CA PRO A 501 -0.55 -13.17 -17.13
C PRO A 501 -1.37 -14.47 -17.14
N VAL A 502 -2.07 -14.66 -16.03
CA VAL A 502 -3.16 -15.60 -15.79
C VAL A 502 -3.83 -16.15 -17.05
N GLY A 503 -3.65 -17.44 -17.36
CA GLY A 503 -4.39 -18.16 -18.42
C GLY A 503 -3.58 -19.07 -19.34
N HIS A 504 -2.27 -18.84 -19.48
CA HIS A 504 -1.38 -19.64 -20.33
C HIS A 504 -0.13 -20.04 -19.54
N SER A 505 -0.18 -21.17 -18.83
CA SER A 505 0.95 -21.65 -18.04
C SER A 505 1.90 -22.50 -18.88
N CYS A 506 2.97 -21.89 -19.37
CA CYS A 506 4.20 -22.63 -19.62
C CYS A 506 4.73 -23.15 -18.27
N PRO A 507 5.02 -24.45 -18.10
CA PRO A 507 5.79 -24.92 -16.94
C PRO A 507 7.22 -24.36 -17.01
N PRO A 508 7.96 -24.30 -15.89
CA PRO A 508 9.39 -24.00 -15.96
C PRO A 508 10.10 -25.10 -16.77
N PRO A 509 11.09 -24.77 -17.61
CA PRO A 509 11.86 -25.78 -18.31
C PRO A 509 12.63 -26.65 -17.30
N CYS A 510 12.85 -27.92 -17.66
CA CYS A 510 13.99 -28.68 -17.15
C CYS A 510 15.21 -28.32 -18.04
#